data_AF-A0A1M3KT09-F1
#
_entry.id   AF-A0A1M3KT09-F1
#
_cell.length_a   1.000
_cell.length_b   1.000
_cell.length_c   1.000
_cell.angle_alpha   90.00
_cell.angle_beta   90.00
_cell.angle_gamma   90.00
#
_symmetry.space_group_name_H-M   'P 1'
#
loop_
_entity.id
_entity.type
_entity.pdbx_description
1 polymer ?
#
loop_
_entity_poly.entity_id
_entity_poly.type
_entity_poly.pdbx_seq_one_letter_code
_entity_poly.pdbx_strand_id
1 'polypeptide(L)'
;MAEFINELRVTRIDRKLRRYRLDAPFTVRKTGHRGTSVMRDLVVVPSGFLTDGASVPSWLWGAIPPDGMSFKAAVVHDWLCLLIDQGRPHPGFVTRRRCDDFFLELLEESRVPAIQRWAMYLAVRWFSDRL
;
A
#
# COMPACT_ATOMS: atom_id res chain seq x y z
N MET A 1 -8.07 11.40 -5.01
CA MET A 1 -7.52 11.80 -3.70
C MET A 1 -7.75 10.64 -2.75
N ALA A 2 -6.73 10.24 -2.02
CA ALA A 2 -6.84 9.15 -1.05
C ALA A 2 -6.89 9.74 0.36
N GLU A 3 -7.54 9.07 1.29
CA GLU A 3 -7.71 9.52 2.66
C GLU A 3 -7.57 8.32 3.61
N PHE A 4 -6.73 8.48 4.63
CA PHE A 4 -6.60 7.49 5.70
C PHE A 4 -7.71 7.71 6.73
N ILE A 5 -8.66 6.78 6.82
CA ILE A 5 -9.81 6.92 7.71
C ILE A 5 -9.40 6.70 9.17
N ASN A 6 -8.45 5.80 9.42
CA ASN A 6 -7.97 5.49 10.75
C ASN A 6 -6.45 5.43 10.81
N GLU A 7 -5.91 5.46 12.02
CA GLU A 7 -4.47 5.32 12.22
C GLU A 7 -4.02 3.86 12.12
N LEU A 8 -2.90 3.65 11.44
CA LEU A 8 -2.26 2.35 11.32
C LEU A 8 -1.64 1.96 12.67
N ARG A 9 -2.15 0.88 13.27
CA ARG A 9 -1.59 0.29 14.49
C ARG A 9 -0.93 -1.04 14.16
N VAL A 10 0.37 -1.11 14.39
CA VAL A 10 1.19 -2.29 14.11
C VAL A 10 2.09 -2.63 15.28
N THR A 11 2.24 -3.94 15.55
CA THR A 11 3.23 -4.49 16.47
C THR A 11 4.33 -5.14 15.67
N ARG A 12 5.57 -4.82 16.01
CA ARG A 12 6.75 -5.45 15.42
C ARG A 12 6.96 -6.81 16.06
N ILE A 13 6.87 -7.88 15.28
CA ILE A 13 6.97 -9.27 15.76
C ILE A 13 8.43 -9.71 15.90
N ASP A 14 9.31 -9.23 15.01
CA ASP A 14 10.70 -9.67 14.97
C ASP A 14 11.65 -8.46 14.86
N ARG A 15 12.73 -8.49 15.66
CA ARG A 15 13.77 -7.45 15.66
C ARG A 15 14.73 -7.60 14.47
N LYS A 16 14.99 -8.83 14.01
CA LYS A 16 15.93 -9.14 12.92
C LYS A 16 15.25 -9.13 11.56
N LEU A 17 14.05 -9.67 11.46
CA LEU A 17 13.23 -9.64 10.26
C LEU A 17 12.21 -8.52 10.44
N ARG A 18 12.23 -7.47 9.61
CA ARG A 18 11.31 -6.30 9.69
C ARG A 18 9.85 -6.69 9.44
N ARG A 19 9.27 -7.50 10.33
CA ARG A 19 7.92 -8.06 10.24
C ARG A 19 7.00 -7.33 11.19
N TYR A 20 5.95 -6.78 10.62
CA TYR A 20 4.91 -6.04 11.33
C TYR A 20 3.60 -6.79 11.21
N ARG A 21 2.85 -6.80 12.31
CA ARG A 21 1.48 -7.29 12.33
C ARG A 21 0.55 -6.14 12.63
N LEU A 22 -0.50 -6.01 11.83
CA LEU A 22 -1.57 -5.07 12.12
C LEU A 22 -2.32 -5.51 13.38
N ASP A 23 -2.36 -4.66 14.40
CA ASP A 23 -3.10 -4.93 15.63
C ASP A 23 -4.57 -4.50 15.52
N ALA A 24 -4.86 -3.59 14.60
CA ALA A 24 -6.20 -3.10 14.29
C ALA A 24 -6.42 -3.11 12.77
N PRO A 25 -7.67 -3.22 12.29
CA PRO A 25 -7.97 -3.06 10.88
C PRO A 25 -7.54 -1.66 10.41
N PHE A 26 -6.97 -1.56 9.22
CA PHE A 26 -6.55 -0.30 8.62
C PHE A 26 -7.40 0.00 7.39
N THR A 27 -8.03 1.16 7.37
CA THR A 27 -9.03 1.53 6.38
C THR A 27 -8.63 2.79 5.65
N VAL A 28 -8.69 2.71 4.33
CA VAL A 28 -8.33 3.79 3.42
C VAL A 28 -9.46 4.01 2.43
N ARG A 29 -9.78 5.27 2.18
CA ARG A 29 -10.79 5.69 1.22
C ARG A 29 -10.13 6.35 0.01
N LYS A 30 -10.53 5.95 -1.18
CA LYS A 30 -10.21 6.59 -2.45
C LYS A 30 -11.37 7.49 -2.87
N THR A 31 -11.24 8.79 -2.63
CA THR A 31 -12.17 9.82 -3.08
C THR A 31 -11.82 10.22 -4.51
N GLY A 32 -12.60 9.76 -5.50
CA GLY A 32 -12.34 10.12 -6.89
C GLY A 32 -13.14 9.38 -7.96
N HIS A 33 -13.96 8.39 -7.61
CA HIS A 33 -14.88 7.80 -8.59
C HIS A 33 -16.10 8.71 -8.75
N ARG A 34 -16.34 9.18 -9.98
CA ARG A 34 -17.57 9.88 -10.41
C ARG A 34 -18.78 8.93 -10.48
N GLY A 35 -18.83 7.92 -9.63
CA GLY A 35 -19.83 6.85 -9.65
C GLY A 35 -20.16 6.34 -8.25
N THR A 36 -21.44 6.09 -8.03
CA THR A 36 -22.17 5.92 -6.76
C THR A 36 -21.89 4.63 -5.98
N SER A 37 -20.68 4.04 -6.05
CA SER A 37 -20.40 2.72 -5.46
C SER A 37 -19.34 2.79 -4.37
N VAL A 38 -19.78 3.04 -3.13
CA VAL A 38 -18.96 3.19 -1.93
C VAL A 38 -18.00 2.01 -1.70
N MET A 39 -18.38 0.79 -2.07
CA MET A 39 -17.54 -0.41 -1.89
C MET A 39 -16.30 -0.44 -2.79
N ARG A 40 -16.26 0.31 -3.91
CA ARG A 40 -15.07 0.36 -4.76
C ARG A 40 -14.00 1.31 -4.20
N ASP A 41 -14.45 2.27 -3.41
CA ASP A 41 -13.63 3.36 -2.91
C ASP A 41 -13.04 3.06 -1.53
N LEU A 42 -13.52 2.04 -0.83
CA LEU A 42 -13.04 1.68 0.50
C LEU A 42 -12.12 0.46 0.43
N VAL A 43 -10.90 0.58 0.94
CA VAL A 43 -9.98 -0.54 1.15
C VAL A 43 -9.85 -0.80 2.64
N VAL A 44 -10.13 -2.04 3.06
CA VAL A 44 -9.99 -2.48 4.44
C VAL A 44 -8.93 -3.56 4.49
N VAL A 45 -7.84 -3.29 5.21
CA VAL A 45 -6.82 -4.26 5.57
C VAL A 45 -7.19 -4.85 6.94
N PRO A 46 -7.38 -6.16 7.06
CA PRO A 46 -7.81 -6.78 8.32
C PRO A 46 -6.71 -6.75 9.38
N SER A 47 -7.12 -6.68 10.66
CA SER A 47 -6.21 -6.93 11.78
C SER A 47 -5.62 -8.35 11.68
N GLY A 48 -4.38 -8.51 12.10
CA GLY A 48 -3.63 -9.75 11.99
C GLY A 48 -2.89 -9.91 10.67
N PHE A 49 -3.10 -9.01 9.70
CA PHE A 49 -2.30 -8.99 8.47
C PHE A 49 -0.82 -8.80 8.79
N LEU A 50 0.00 -9.68 8.22
CA LEU A 50 1.45 -9.64 8.32
C LEU A 50 1.99 -8.92 7.08
N THR A 51 2.63 -7.80 7.31
CA THR A 51 3.30 -7.00 6.28
C THR A 51 4.75 -6.83 6.69
N ASP A 52 5.66 -6.92 5.73
CA ASP A 52 7.05 -6.54 5.92
C ASP A 52 7.24 -5.02 5.74
N GLY A 53 6.16 -4.29 5.44
CA GLY A 53 6.15 -2.85 5.19
C GLY A 53 6.87 -2.44 3.92
N ALA A 54 7.47 -3.40 3.21
CA ALA A 54 8.38 -3.16 2.12
C ALA A 54 8.61 -4.44 1.32
N SER A 55 7.58 -4.92 0.63
CA SER A 55 7.76 -5.67 -0.63
C SER A 55 8.29 -4.76 -1.77
N VAL A 56 8.69 -3.52 -1.44
CA VAL A 56 9.53 -2.66 -2.27
C VAL A 56 10.93 -3.27 -2.30
N PRO A 57 11.53 -3.50 -3.50
CA PRO A 57 12.83 -4.15 -3.63
C PRO A 57 13.90 -3.55 -2.71
N SER A 58 14.71 -4.41 -2.09
CA SER A 58 15.70 -4.04 -1.05
C SER A 58 16.71 -2.96 -1.44
N TRP A 59 16.90 -2.70 -2.74
CA TRP A 59 17.75 -1.63 -3.25
C TRP A 59 17.15 -0.23 -3.10
N LEU A 60 15.84 -0.09 -2.90
CA LEU A 60 15.18 1.20 -2.60
C LEU A 60 15.26 1.57 -1.11
N TRP A 61 15.64 0.63 -0.23
CA TRP A 61 15.74 0.86 1.22
C TRP A 61 16.90 1.78 1.61
N GLY A 62 17.87 2.01 0.72
CA GLY A 62 18.95 2.96 0.94
C GLY A 62 18.52 4.43 0.86
N ALA A 63 17.45 4.72 0.10
CA ALA A 63 16.94 6.08 -0.11
C ALA A 63 15.63 6.37 0.65
N ILE A 64 14.90 5.32 1.06
CA ILE A 64 13.57 5.43 1.64
C ILE A 64 13.51 4.54 2.88
N PRO A 65 13.47 5.12 4.09
CA PRO A 65 13.37 4.32 5.30
C PRO A 65 12.02 3.56 5.30
N PRO A 66 12.04 2.22 5.49
CA PRO A 66 10.83 1.40 5.45
C PRO A 66 9.86 1.71 6.60
N ASP A 67 10.36 2.27 7.69
CA ASP A 67 9.58 2.58 8.90
C ASP A 67 9.02 4.03 8.89
N GLY A 68 9.00 4.67 7.71
CA GLY A 68 8.71 6.09 7.54
C GLY A 68 7.32 6.42 6.97
N MET A 69 7.23 7.59 6.35
CA MET A 69 5.99 8.13 5.75
C MET A 69 5.35 7.18 4.73
N SER A 70 6.13 6.36 4.02
CA SER A 70 5.64 5.43 3.02
C SER A 70 5.03 4.14 3.59
N PHE A 71 5.23 3.84 4.88
CA PHE A 71 4.82 2.57 5.47
C PHE A 71 3.31 2.34 5.35
N LYS A 72 2.48 3.36 5.64
CA LYS A 72 1.02 3.27 5.50
C LYS A 72 0.58 2.92 4.08
N ALA A 73 1.23 3.54 3.09
CA ALA A 73 0.95 3.27 1.69
C ALA A 73 1.37 1.84 1.29
N ALA A 74 2.52 1.37 1.79
CA ALA A 74 3.04 0.05 1.49
C ALA A 74 2.14 -1.07 2.01
N VAL A 75 1.64 -0.95 3.25
CA VAL A 75 0.69 -1.93 3.83
C VAL A 75 -0.55 -2.12 2.95
N VAL A 76 -1.09 -1.03 2.41
CA VAL A 76 -2.28 -1.07 1.54
C VAL A 76 -1.95 -1.72 0.20
N HIS A 77 -0.80 -1.38 -0.38
CA HIS A 77 -0.33 -1.97 -1.65
C HIS A 77 -0.09 -3.47 -1.52
N ASP A 78 0.60 -3.91 -0.48
CA ASP A 78 0.86 -5.33 -0.17
C ASP A 78 -0.47 -6.11 -0.08
N TRP A 79 -1.45 -5.56 0.65
CA TRP A 79 -2.76 -6.20 0.81
C TRP A 79 -3.52 -6.31 -0.51
N LEU A 80 -3.57 -5.24 -1.31
CA LEU A 80 -4.24 -5.27 -2.61
C LEU A 80 -3.55 -6.22 -3.58
N CYS A 81 -2.21 -6.27 -3.57
CA CYS A 81 -1.45 -7.21 -4.39
C CYS A 81 -1.69 -8.67 -3.96
N LEU A 82 -1.73 -8.95 -2.65
CA LEU A 82 -2.07 -10.26 -2.12
C LEU A 82 -3.47 -10.71 -2.57
N LEU A 83 -4.45 -9.81 -2.53
CA LEU A 83 -5.82 -10.10 -2.99
C LEU A 83 -5.86 -10.46 -4.47
N ILE A 84 -5.09 -9.77 -5.30
CA ILE A 84 -4.95 -10.09 -6.73
C ILE A 84 -4.32 -11.49 -6.90
N ASP A 85 -3.23 -11.77 -6.20
CA ASP A 85 -2.52 -13.06 -6.29
C ASP A 85 -3.38 -14.24 -5.81
N GLN A 86 -4.27 -14.00 -4.85
CA GLN A 86 -5.25 -14.98 -4.38
C GLN A 86 -6.45 -15.15 -5.32
N GLY A 87 -6.50 -14.44 -6.44
CA GLY A 87 -7.63 -14.46 -7.39
C GLY A 87 -8.90 -13.83 -6.82
N ARG A 88 -8.79 -13.00 -5.77
CA ARG A 88 -9.90 -12.30 -5.11
C ARG A 88 -9.67 -10.79 -5.13
N PRO A 89 -9.49 -10.18 -6.32
CA PRO A 89 -9.13 -8.78 -6.42
C PRO A 89 -10.20 -7.87 -5.79
N HIS A 90 -9.75 -6.73 -5.25
CA HIS A 90 -10.67 -5.71 -4.77
C HIS A 90 -11.51 -5.15 -5.94
N PRO A 91 -12.83 -4.92 -5.79
CA PRO A 91 -13.68 -4.43 -6.87
C PRO A 91 -13.23 -3.11 -7.51
N GLY A 92 -12.54 -2.26 -6.73
CA GLY A 92 -11.94 -1.01 -7.22
C GLY A 92 -10.56 -1.18 -7.87
N PHE A 93 -9.81 -2.22 -7.46
CA PHE A 93 -8.41 -2.43 -7.81
C PHE A 93 -8.21 -3.84 -8.37
N VAL A 94 -8.75 -4.06 -9.57
CA VAL A 94 -8.73 -5.37 -10.25
C VAL A 94 -7.38 -5.71 -10.85
N THR A 95 -6.56 -4.70 -11.15
CA THR A 95 -5.27 -4.85 -11.83
C THR A 95 -4.13 -4.32 -10.98
N ARG A 96 -2.94 -4.95 -11.13
CA ARG A 96 -1.68 -4.49 -10.51
C ARG A 96 -1.41 -3.01 -10.80
N ARG A 97 -1.56 -2.59 -12.07
CA ARG A 97 -1.41 -1.19 -12.48
C ARG A 97 -2.31 -0.21 -11.69
N ARG A 98 -3.57 -0.57 -11.42
CA ARG A 98 -4.46 0.27 -10.59
C ARG A 98 -4.01 0.34 -9.14
N CYS A 99 -3.40 -0.72 -8.62
CA CYS A 99 -2.81 -0.73 -7.28
C CYS A 99 -1.58 0.19 -7.24
N ASP A 100 -0.75 0.17 -8.29
CA ASP A 100 0.45 1.02 -8.39
C ASP A 100 0.08 2.51 -8.50
N ASP A 101 -0.94 2.85 -9.30
CA ASP A 101 -1.46 4.22 -9.40
C ASP A 101 -2.02 4.68 -8.05
N PHE A 102 -2.75 3.82 -7.34
CA PHE A 102 -3.28 4.14 -6.02
C PHE A 102 -2.20 4.28 -4.96
N PHE A 103 -1.13 3.47 -5.05
CA PHE A 103 0.02 3.58 -4.18
C PHE A 103 0.70 4.95 -4.32
N LEU A 104 0.83 5.48 -5.54
CA LEU A 104 1.33 6.84 -5.75
C LEU A 104 0.45 7.90 -5.08
N GLU A 105 -0.88 7.77 -5.17
CA GLU A 105 -1.82 8.65 -4.46
C GLU A 105 -1.64 8.59 -2.93
N LEU A 106 -1.41 7.40 -2.37
CA LEU A 106 -1.18 7.22 -0.93
C LEU A 106 0.16 7.77 -0.45
N LEU A 107 1.20 7.69 -1.29
CA LEU A 107 2.50 8.30 -1.01
C LEU A 107 2.40 9.83 -0.99
N GLU A 108 1.63 10.40 -1.91
CA GLU A 108 1.33 11.83 -1.94
C GLU A 108 0.58 12.27 -0.68
N GLU A 109 -0.46 11.53 -0.28
CA GLU A 109 -1.22 11.80 0.96
C GLU A 109 -0.32 11.68 2.21
N SER A 110 0.60 10.72 2.20
CA SER A 110 1.57 10.54 3.28
C SER A 110 2.71 11.59 3.26
N ARG A 111 2.64 12.58 2.36
CA ARG A 111 3.63 13.66 2.15
C ARG A 111 5.04 13.17 1.86
N VAL A 112 5.16 12.02 1.21
CA VAL A 112 6.44 11.52 0.72
C VAL A 112 6.98 12.47 -0.36
N PRO A 113 8.26 12.89 -0.31
CA PRO A 113 8.83 13.79 -1.30
C PRO A 113 8.62 13.29 -2.74
N ALA A 114 8.35 14.22 -3.67
CA ALA A 114 8.03 13.91 -5.07
C ALA A 114 9.05 12.95 -5.73
N ILE A 115 10.35 13.18 -5.50
CA ILE A 115 11.43 12.35 -6.05
C ILE A 115 11.33 10.91 -5.54
N GLN A 116 11.10 10.74 -4.23
CA GLN A 116 10.99 9.42 -3.62
C GLN A 116 9.74 8.68 -4.11
N ARG A 117 8.57 9.34 -4.14
CA ARG A 117 7.34 8.70 -4.63
C ARG A 117 7.44 8.26 -6.08
N TRP A 118 8.07 9.05 -6.95
CA TRP A 118 8.26 8.69 -8.36
C TRP A 118 9.24 7.51 -8.50
N ALA A 119 10.32 7.47 -7.72
CA ALA A 119 11.24 6.33 -7.70
C ALA A 119 10.54 5.04 -7.28
N MET A 120 9.73 5.09 -6.20
CA MET A 120 8.94 3.94 -5.74
C MET A 120 7.93 3.48 -6.79
N TYR A 121 7.19 4.43 -7.37
CA TYR A 121 6.18 4.17 -8.37
C TYR A 121 6.75 3.55 -9.65
N LEU A 122 7.89 4.06 -10.15
CA LEU A 122 8.57 3.48 -11.30
C LEU A 122 9.06 2.07 -11.02
N ALA A 123 9.55 1.80 -9.80
CA ALA A 123 10.01 0.48 -9.41
C ALA A 123 8.88 -0.56 -9.41
N VAL A 124 7.72 -0.23 -8.80
CA VAL A 124 6.56 -1.16 -8.80
C VAL A 124 6.00 -1.34 -10.20
N ARG A 125 5.93 -0.27 -11.00
CA ARG A 125 5.42 -0.32 -12.36
C ARG A 125 6.27 -1.20 -13.28
N TRP A 126 7.60 -1.16 -13.11
CA TRP A 126 8.50 -2.01 -13.88
C TRP A 126 8.38 -3.49 -13.51
N PHE A 127 8.07 -3.81 -12.25
CA PHE A 127 7.78 -5.18 -11.82
C PHE A 127 6.43 -5.67 -12.34
N SER A 128 5.39 -4.83 -12.30
CA SER A 128 4.04 -5.16 -12.79
C SER A 128 3.98 -5.45 -14.30
N ASP A 129 4.85 -4.86 -15.12
CA ASP A 129 4.89 -5.10 -16.57
C ASP A 129 5.68 -6.37 -16.97
N ARG A 130 6.33 -7.05 -16.01
CA ARG A 130 7.18 -8.24 -16.24
C ARG A 130 6.53 -9.58 -15.85
N LEU A 131 5.33 -9.57 -15.27
CA LEU A 131 4.57 -10.73 -14.79
C LEU A 131 3.23 -10.84 -15.53
#